data_AF-A0A2E8VHT6-F1
#
_entry.id   AF-A0A2E8VHT6-F1
#
_cell.length_a   1.000
_cell.length_b   1.000
_cell.length_c   1.000
_cell.angle_alpha   90.00
_cell.angle_beta   90.00
_cell.angle_gamma   90.00
#
_symmetry.space_group_name_H-M   'P 1'
#
loop_
_entity.id
_entity.type
_entity.pdbx_description
1 polymer ?
#
loop_
_entity_poly.entity_id
_entity_poly.type
_entity_poly.pdbx_seq_one_letter_code
_entity_poly.pdbx_strand_id
1 'polypeptide(L)'
;MVKRSKRLDVVAELADRKVQEAASALKESNEKLAQSQYSENLLASSHRSHRDHIDERLANGSSAYDLKVLSQSVTNLQKGLDQIAGRVRQAEAERDACMEVWTAQRAKSQAIERAIQRRVDEETSYRQRQDERAIDDTISSRRR
;
A
#
# COMPACT_ATOMS: atom_id res chain seq x y z
N MET A 1 -3.16 -25.97 -31.91
CA MET A 1 -1.99 -25.41 -31.20
C MET A 1 -2.47 -24.30 -30.28
N VAL A 2 -2.21 -24.37 -28.96
CA VAL A 2 -2.64 -23.30 -28.02
C VAL A 2 -1.86 -22.02 -28.31
N LYS A 3 -2.56 -20.90 -28.45
CA LYS A 3 -1.99 -19.56 -28.64
C LYS A 3 -0.99 -19.25 -27.52
N ARG A 4 0.16 -18.65 -27.86
CA ARG A 4 1.19 -18.25 -26.89
C ARG A 4 0.66 -17.18 -25.95
N SER A 5 -0.21 -16.29 -26.43
CA SER A 5 -0.96 -15.32 -25.60
C SER A 5 -1.70 -16.00 -24.45
N LYS A 6 -2.51 -17.03 -24.75
CA LYS A 6 -3.26 -17.80 -23.74
C LYS A 6 -2.41 -18.52 -22.68
N ARG A 7 -1.13 -18.78 -22.97
CA ARG A 7 -0.23 -19.40 -21.98
C ARG A 7 0.24 -18.42 -20.92
N LEU A 8 0.18 -17.12 -21.23
CA LEU A 8 0.58 -16.05 -20.32
C LEU A 8 -0.56 -15.57 -19.42
N ASP A 9 -1.82 -15.91 -19.74
CA ASP A 9 -3.00 -15.55 -18.92
C ASP A 9 -2.85 -16.04 -17.48
N VAL A 10 -2.39 -17.28 -17.27
CA VAL A 10 -2.14 -17.84 -15.92
C VAL A 10 -1.09 -17.02 -15.15
N VAL A 11 -0.09 -16.51 -15.85
CA VAL A 11 0.97 -15.68 -15.24
C VAL A 11 0.41 -14.29 -14.88
N ALA A 12 -0.47 -13.73 -15.71
CA ALA A 12 -1.17 -12.48 -15.42
C ALA A 12 -2.11 -12.61 -14.23
N GLU A 13 -2.90 -13.69 -14.15
CA GLU A 13 -3.76 -13.97 -12.99
C GLU A 13 -2.97 -14.12 -11.69
N LEU A 14 -1.79 -14.73 -11.74
CA LEU A 14 -0.90 -14.83 -10.59
C LEU A 14 -0.34 -13.46 -10.20
N ALA A 15 0.05 -12.65 -11.18
CA ALA A 15 0.56 -11.30 -10.95
C ALA A 15 -0.51 -10.38 -10.35
N ASP A 16 -1.75 -10.44 -10.85
CA ASP A 16 -2.87 -9.68 -10.31
C ASP A 16 -3.16 -10.07 -8.86
N ARG A 17 -3.21 -11.37 -8.55
CA ARG A 17 -3.32 -11.85 -7.16
C ARG A 17 -2.22 -11.30 -6.26
N LYS A 18 -0.97 -11.24 -6.73
CA LYS A 18 0.14 -10.66 -5.97
C LYS A 18 0.00 -9.15 -5.76
N VAL A 19 -0.59 -8.43 -6.71
CA VAL A 19 -0.92 -7.01 -6.55
C VAL A 19 -2.02 -6.84 -5.50
N GLN A 20 -3.06 -7.67 -5.52
CA GLN A 20 -4.15 -7.63 -4.54
C GLN A 20 -3.65 -7.96 -3.13
N GLU A 21 -2.82 -9.01 -2.97
CA GLU A 21 -2.18 -9.35 -1.69
C GLU A 21 -1.35 -8.17 -1.14
N ALA A 22 -0.53 -7.55 -1.99
CA ALA A 22 0.28 -6.40 -1.59
C ALA A 22 -0.57 -5.16 -1.26
N ALA A 23 -1.69 -4.95 -1.97
CA ALA A 23 -2.62 -3.85 -1.69
C ALA A 23 -3.33 -4.04 -0.35
N SER A 24 -3.74 -5.28 -0.02
CA SER A 24 -4.31 -5.62 1.28
C SER A 24 -3.31 -5.39 2.41
N ALA A 25 -2.06 -5.84 2.26
CA ALA A 25 -1.01 -5.59 3.25
C ALA A 25 -0.75 -4.08 3.46
N LEU A 26 -0.72 -3.30 2.36
CA LEU A 26 -0.58 -1.84 2.43
C LEU A 26 -1.77 -1.19 3.14
N LYS A 27 -2.99 -1.67 2.89
CA LYS A 27 -4.20 -1.19 3.59
C LYS A 27 -4.09 -1.44 5.10
N GLU A 28 -3.76 -2.66 5.50
CA GLU A 28 -3.58 -3.00 6.92
C GLU A 28 -2.51 -2.14 7.59
N SER A 29 -1.40 -1.88 6.89
CA SER A 29 -0.34 -1.01 7.40
C SER A 29 -0.78 0.45 7.54
N ASN A 30 -1.54 0.99 6.59
CA ASN A 30 -2.12 2.33 6.69
C ASN A 30 -3.10 2.43 7.89
N GLU A 31 -3.91 1.40 8.14
CA GLU A 31 -4.83 1.37 9.28
C GLU A 31 -4.06 1.37 10.62
N LYS A 32 -2.97 0.59 10.73
CA LYS A 32 -2.09 0.60 11.90
C LYS A 32 -1.43 1.96 12.13
N LEU A 33 -0.96 2.61 11.07
CA LEU A 33 -0.39 3.95 11.16
C LEU A 33 -1.43 4.96 11.64
N ALA A 34 -2.62 4.96 11.03
CA ALA A 34 -3.71 5.86 11.42
C ALA A 34 -4.12 5.65 12.88
N GLN A 35 -4.20 4.40 13.35
CA GLN A 35 -4.51 4.09 14.75
C GLN A 35 -3.42 4.60 15.71
N SER A 36 -2.14 4.47 15.32
CA SER A 36 -1.01 4.95 16.11
C SER A 36 -1.01 6.47 16.22
N GLN A 37 -1.22 7.17 15.10
CA GLN A 37 -1.34 8.63 15.04
C GLN A 37 -2.55 9.14 15.83
N TYR A 38 -3.69 8.45 15.74
CA TYR A 38 -4.86 8.76 16.56
C TYR A 38 -4.55 8.67 18.06
N SER A 39 -3.89 7.58 18.47
CA SER A 39 -3.49 7.37 19.87
C SER A 39 -2.51 8.45 20.35
N GLU A 40 -1.53 8.83 19.51
CA GLU A 40 -0.61 9.92 19.79
C GLU A 40 -1.34 11.24 20.02
N ASN A 41 -2.27 11.60 19.12
CA ASN A 41 -3.07 12.81 19.24
C ASN A 41 -3.92 12.83 20.51
N LEU A 42 -4.49 11.69 20.90
CA LEU A 42 -5.26 11.55 22.14
C LEU A 42 -4.38 11.74 23.38
N LEU A 43 -3.21 11.09 23.42
CA LEU A 43 -2.25 11.25 24.51
C LEU A 43 -1.73 12.69 24.59
N ALA A 44 -1.42 13.32 23.46
CA ALA A 44 -0.91 14.68 23.41
C ALA A 44 -1.94 15.69 23.90
N SER A 45 -3.21 15.48 23.54
CA SER A 45 -4.32 16.30 24.01
C SER A 45 -4.55 16.14 25.52
N SER A 46 -4.49 14.90 26.03
CA SER A 46 -4.57 14.63 27.47
C SER A 46 -3.41 15.26 28.24
N HIS A 47 -2.18 15.17 27.71
CA HIS A 47 -0.98 15.77 28.30
C HIS A 47 -1.09 17.30 28.40
N ARG A 48 -1.58 17.96 27.34
CA ARG A 48 -1.84 19.42 27.37
C ARG A 48 -2.86 19.79 28.44
N SER A 49 -4.01 19.10 28.45
CA SER A 49 -5.06 19.35 29.45
C SER A 49 -4.57 19.18 30.90
N HIS A 50 -3.73 18.18 31.17
CA HIS A 50 -3.15 18.00 32.51
C HIS A 50 -2.15 19.10 32.88
N ARG A 51 -1.39 19.62 31.91
CA ARG A 51 -0.50 20.78 32.14
C ARG A 51 -1.30 22.04 32.44
N ASP A 52 -2.33 22.33 31.64
CA ASP A 52 -3.20 23.48 31.86
C ASP A 52 -3.85 23.41 33.27
N HIS A 53 -4.26 22.21 33.69
CA HIS A 53 -4.80 22.01 35.03
C HIS A 53 -3.77 22.25 36.15
N ILE A 54 -2.49 21.94 35.94
CA ILE A 54 -1.43 22.27 36.91
C ILE A 54 -1.29 23.78 37.04
N ASP A 55 -1.27 24.50 35.92
CA ASP A 55 -1.11 25.95 35.91
C ASP A 55 -2.30 26.65 36.59
N GLU A 56 -3.53 26.20 36.34
CA GLU A 56 -4.73 26.65 37.05
C GLU A 56 -4.66 26.37 38.55
N ARG A 57 -4.21 25.17 38.94
CA ARG A 57 -4.08 24.76 40.34
C ARG A 57 -3.01 25.54 41.08
N LEU A 58 -1.91 25.88 40.42
CA LEU A 58 -0.86 26.77 40.94
C LEU A 58 -1.41 28.18 41.17
N ALA A 59 -2.16 28.73 40.22
CA ALA A 59 -2.76 30.06 40.33
C ALA A 59 -3.78 30.17 41.48
N ASN A 60 -4.53 29.10 41.76
CA ASN A 60 -5.61 29.08 42.75
C ASN A 60 -5.19 28.60 44.15
N GLY A 61 -3.89 28.35 44.39
CA GLY A 61 -3.39 27.97 45.73
C GLY A 61 -3.70 26.52 46.12
N SER A 62 -3.26 25.55 45.32
CA SER A 62 -3.44 24.11 45.61
C SER A 62 -2.42 23.53 46.58
N SER A 63 -2.76 22.38 47.16
CA SER A 63 -1.85 21.65 48.05
C SER A 63 -0.63 21.13 47.29
N ALA A 64 0.52 21.08 47.96
CA ALA A 64 1.75 20.52 47.39
C ALA A 64 1.59 19.03 47.02
N TYR A 65 0.70 18.30 47.70
CA TYR A 65 0.40 16.91 47.39
C TYR A 65 -0.32 16.77 46.04
N ASP A 66 -1.35 17.58 45.78
CA ASP A 66 -2.11 17.52 44.53
C ASP A 66 -1.24 17.89 43.33
N LEU A 67 -0.39 18.91 43.48
CA LEU A 67 0.58 19.31 42.46
C LEU A 67 1.59 18.19 42.17
N LYS A 68 2.04 17.47 43.19
CA LYS A 68 2.93 16.31 43.03
C LYS A 68 2.25 15.18 42.24
N VAL A 69 0.99 14.86 42.58
CA VAL A 69 0.22 13.82 41.87
C VAL A 69 0.02 14.20 40.41
N LEU A 70 -0.39 15.44 40.13
CA LEU A 70 -0.58 15.93 38.76
C LEU A 70 0.73 15.95 37.96
N SER A 71 1.83 16.40 38.57
CA SER A 71 3.16 16.39 37.95
C SER A 71 3.63 14.99 37.59
N GLN A 72 3.35 14.00 38.46
CA GLN A 72 3.64 12.60 38.18
C GLN A 72 2.80 12.07 36.99
N SER A 73 1.52 12.43 36.93
CA SER A 73 0.65 12.09 35.80
C SER A 73 1.15 12.67 34.48
N VAL A 74 1.55 13.95 34.46
CA VAL A 74 2.17 14.59 33.29
C VAL A 74 3.45 13.87 32.86
N THR A 75 4.31 13.51 33.82
CA THR A 75 5.54 12.75 33.54
C THR A 75 5.24 11.37 32.93
N ASN A 76 4.22 10.68 33.44
CA ASN A 76 3.80 9.38 32.89
C ASN A 76 3.21 9.52 31.48
N LEU A 77 2.42 10.57 31.23
CA LEU A 77 1.88 10.88 29.91
C LEU A 77 3.00 11.22 28.91
N GLN A 78 4.03 11.97 29.33
CA GLN A 78 5.19 12.25 28.48
C GLN A 78 5.94 10.96 28.10
N LYS A 79 6.17 10.04 29.05
CA LYS A 79 6.76 8.73 28.74
C LYS A 79 5.91 7.94 27.76
N GLY A 80 4.58 7.99 27.91
CA GLY A 80 3.64 7.38 26.96
C GLY A 80 3.72 8.00 25.57
N LEU A 81 3.89 9.33 25.48
CA LEU A 81 4.10 10.06 24.23
C LEU A 81 5.39 9.64 23.53
N ASP A 82 6.49 9.50 24.27
CA ASP A 82 7.76 9.06 23.68
C ASP A 82 7.66 7.63 23.13
N GLN A 83 6.91 6.75 23.83
CA GLN A 83 6.66 5.38 23.38
C GLN A 83 5.77 5.33 22.14
N ILE A 84 4.67 6.09 22.09
CA ILE A 84 3.77 6.10 20.93
C ILE A 84 4.46 6.73 19.71
N ALA A 85 5.30 7.74 19.89
CA ALA A 85 6.13 8.30 18.81
C ALA A 85 7.10 7.25 18.22
N GLY A 86 7.62 6.34 19.05
CA GLY A 86 8.37 5.17 18.58
C GLY A 86 7.52 4.23 17.71
N ARG A 87 6.29 3.95 18.15
CA ARG A 87 5.34 3.09 17.41
C ARG A 87 4.88 3.71 16.09
N VAL A 88 4.63 5.02 16.07
CA VAL A 88 4.28 5.76 14.85
C VAL A 88 5.41 5.63 13.83
N ARG A 89 6.65 5.89 14.22
CA ARG A 89 7.82 5.73 13.33
C ARG A 89 7.98 4.30 12.81
N GLN A 90 7.73 3.31 13.66
CA GLN A 90 7.75 1.90 13.22
C GLN A 90 6.63 1.62 12.21
N ALA A 91 5.41 2.09 12.47
CA ALA A 91 4.28 1.92 11.56
C ALA A 91 4.48 2.65 10.22
N GLU A 92 5.12 3.82 10.22
CA GLU A 92 5.53 4.54 9.00
C GLU A 92 6.53 3.72 8.18
N ALA A 93 7.56 3.18 8.81
CA ALA A 93 8.54 2.33 8.14
C ALA A 93 7.91 1.05 7.56
N GLU A 94 7.01 0.41 8.30
CA GLU A 94 6.24 -0.74 7.82
C GLU A 94 5.37 -0.37 6.61
N ARG A 95 4.71 0.80 6.66
CA ARG A 95 3.87 1.30 5.57
C ARG A 95 4.68 1.56 4.32
N ASP A 96 5.86 2.14 4.46
CA ASP A 96 6.74 2.44 3.33
C ASP A 96 7.27 1.16 2.69
N ALA A 97 7.66 0.17 3.49
CA ALA A 97 8.02 -1.15 2.98
C ALA A 97 6.86 -1.83 2.21
N CYS A 98 5.63 -1.77 2.74
CA CYS A 98 4.46 -2.27 2.03
C CYS A 98 4.18 -1.52 0.72
N MET A 99 4.38 -0.20 0.71
CA MET A 99 4.20 0.65 -0.46
C MET A 99 5.21 0.30 -1.57
N GLU A 100 6.47 0.06 -1.21
CA GLU A 100 7.50 -0.39 -2.15
C GLU A 100 7.14 -1.74 -2.77
N VAL A 101 6.72 -2.71 -1.95
CA VAL A 101 6.29 -4.03 -2.41
C VAL A 101 5.09 -3.91 -3.36
N TRP A 102 4.06 -3.15 -3.00
CA TRP A 102 2.90 -2.94 -3.85
C TRP A 102 3.27 -2.31 -5.19
N THR A 103 4.12 -1.28 -5.16
CA THR A 103 4.60 -0.60 -6.37
C THR A 103 5.37 -1.57 -7.28
N ALA A 104 6.24 -2.40 -6.70
CA ALA A 104 7.00 -3.40 -7.44
C ALA A 104 6.09 -4.48 -8.07
N GLN A 105 5.10 -4.98 -7.34
CA GLN A 105 4.15 -5.97 -7.88
C GLN A 105 3.29 -5.35 -8.99
N ARG A 106 2.84 -4.11 -8.82
CA ARG A 106 2.07 -3.39 -9.85
C ARG A 106 2.88 -3.20 -11.13
N ALA A 107 4.14 -2.81 -11.02
CA ALA A 107 5.04 -2.68 -12.18
C ALA A 107 5.24 -4.03 -12.91
N LYS A 108 5.39 -5.13 -12.16
CA LYS A 108 5.48 -6.49 -12.73
C LYS A 108 4.21 -6.89 -13.48
N SER A 109 3.03 -6.64 -12.88
CA SER A 109 1.74 -6.95 -13.52
C SER A 109 1.60 -6.19 -14.85
N GLN A 110 1.88 -4.89 -14.86
CA GLN A 110 1.85 -4.07 -16.08
C GLN A 110 2.85 -4.57 -17.15
N ALA A 111 4.03 -5.02 -16.75
CA ALA A 111 5.00 -5.58 -17.68
C ALA A 111 4.50 -6.88 -18.33
N ILE A 112 3.79 -7.73 -17.58
CA ILE A 112 3.17 -8.96 -18.06
C ILE A 112 2.03 -8.64 -19.02
N GLU A 113 1.13 -7.71 -18.67
CA GLU A 113 0.05 -7.26 -19.55
C GLU A 113 0.59 -6.76 -20.90
N ARG A 114 1.64 -5.92 -20.86
CA ARG A 114 2.33 -5.46 -22.09
C ARG A 114 2.97 -6.58 -22.88
N ALA A 115 3.46 -7.64 -22.23
CA ALA A 115 4.00 -8.81 -22.91
C ALA A 115 2.87 -9.63 -23.58
N ILE A 116 1.73 -9.79 -22.92
CA ILE A 116 0.55 -10.45 -23.48
C ILE A 116 0.06 -9.69 -24.70
N GLN A 117 -0.13 -8.37 -24.60
CA GLN A 117 -0.61 -7.56 -25.71
C GLN A 117 0.29 -7.70 -26.95
N ARG A 118 1.61 -7.59 -26.76
CA ARG A 118 2.59 -7.81 -27.85
C ARG A 118 2.43 -9.18 -28.51
N ARG A 119 2.19 -10.24 -27.73
CA ARG A 119 1.95 -11.58 -28.29
C ARG A 119 0.64 -11.69 -29.04
N VAL A 120 -0.42 -11.03 -28.57
CA VAL A 120 -1.70 -10.96 -29.28
C VAL A 120 -1.54 -10.25 -30.63
N ASP A 121 -0.79 -9.15 -30.67
CA ASP A 121 -0.53 -8.39 -31.90
C ASP A 121 0.30 -9.20 -32.91
N GLU A 122 1.34 -9.91 -32.44
CA GLU A 122 2.14 -10.81 -33.25
C GLU A 122 1.31 -11.96 -33.84
N GLU A 123 0.46 -12.60 -33.02
CA GLU A 123 -0.41 -13.70 -33.45
C GLU A 123 -1.45 -13.24 -34.47
N THR A 124 -2.00 -12.03 -34.28
CA THR A 124 -2.97 -11.43 -35.20
C THR A 124 -2.32 -11.12 -36.54
N SER A 125 -1.13 -10.51 -36.50
CA SER A 125 -0.35 -10.20 -37.72
C SER A 125 0.05 -11.47 -38.47
N TYR A 126 0.46 -12.52 -37.76
CA TYR A 126 0.79 -13.80 -38.37
C TYR A 126 -0.41 -14.43 -39.07
N ARG A 127 -1.59 -14.39 -38.43
CA ARG A 127 -2.82 -14.92 -39.01
C ARG A 127 -3.21 -14.17 -40.29
N GLN A 128 -3.19 -12.84 -40.25
CA GLN A 128 -3.48 -12.00 -41.43
C GLN A 128 -2.58 -12.36 -42.62
N ARG A 129 -1.26 -12.50 -42.39
CA ARG A 129 -0.33 -12.92 -43.45
C ARG A 129 -0.59 -14.34 -43.97
N GLN A 130 -1.07 -15.26 -43.13
CA GLN A 130 -1.46 -16.59 -43.58
C GLN A 130 -2.73 -16.55 -44.44
N ASP A 131 -3.71 -15.75 -44.04
CA ASP A 131 -4.97 -15.58 -44.77
C ASP A 131 -4.72 -14.92 -46.14
N GLU A 132 -3.86 -13.89 -46.21
CA GLU A 132 -3.41 -13.25 -47.46
C GLU A 132 -2.77 -14.26 -48.41
N ARG A 133 -1.81 -15.06 -47.93
CA ARG A 133 -1.16 -16.10 -48.75
C ARG A 133 -2.15 -17.14 -49.27
N ALA A 134 -3.09 -17.57 -48.43
CA ALA A 134 -4.11 -18.54 -48.84
C ALA A 134 -5.01 -17.97 -49.95
N ILE A 135 -5.37 -16.68 -49.87
CA ILE A 135 -6.12 -15.99 -50.93
C ILE A 135 -5.31 -15.94 -52.22
N ASP A 136 -4.04 -15.55 -52.16
CA ASP A 136 -3.15 -15.47 -53.32
C ASP A 136 -2.97 -16.84 -54.00
N ASP A 137 -2.75 -17.90 -53.23
CA ASP A 137 -2.63 -19.27 -53.74
C ASP A 137 -3.93 -19.73 -54.42
N THR A 138 -5.08 -19.36 -53.86
CA THR A 138 -6.41 -19.67 -54.44
C THR A 138 -6.64 -18.91 -55.75
N ILE A 139 -6.18 -17.66 -55.84
CA ILE A 139 -6.28 -16.85 -57.06
C ILE A 139 -5.33 -17.40 -58.14
N SER A 140 -4.10 -17.76 -57.78
CA SER A 140 -3.12 -18.27 -58.74
C SER A 140 -3.51 -19.64 -59.28
N SER A 141 -4.07 -20.53 -58.44
CA SER A 141 -4.52 -21.86 -58.86
C SER A 141 -5.75 -21.85 -59.77
N ARG A 142 -6.63 -20.83 -59.67
CA ARG A 142 -7.78 -20.65 -60.57
C ARG A 142 -7.43 -20.05 -61.94
N ARG A 143 -6.22 -19.50 -62.11
CA ARG A 143 -5.74 -18.90 -63.37
C ARG A 143 -4.90 -19.85 -64.22
N ARG A 144 -4.66 -21.08 -63.75
CA ARG A 144 -4.08 -22.19 -64.53
C ARG A 144 -5.18 -23.10 -65.04
#